data_AF-A0A4T0WY40-F1
#
_entry.id   AF-A0A4T0WY40-F1
#
_cell.length_a   1.000
_cell.length_b   1.000
_cell.length_c   1.000
_cell.angle_alpha   90.00
_cell.angle_beta   90.00
_cell.angle_gamma   90.00
#
_symmetry.space_group_name_H-M   'P 1'
#
loop_
_entity.id
_entity.type
_entity.pdbx_description
1 polymer ?
#
loop_
_entity_poly.entity_id
_entity_poly.type
_entity_poly.pdbx_seq_one_letter_code
_entity_poly.pdbx_strand_id
1 'polypeptide(L)'
;MLLSTVIQSLILALSVNASPVNHLHHAHKREVVHVTETVVVTVGGNGQDIAAPAPTQAVVEPQTEGTQTAYAYQVTVAPEAADSTATAQVKNFEAQAAAPAQTQAQAQNDESNQNSAPTAHNAGSLGITYSPYNADGTCKDLNAVKSDLSKLSNYQLIRLYGVDCNQVENVLQAKSPNQKLFLGIFFVDQLDAGISQLSNAIHTYGSWNDVHTVSIGNELVNQGAKSPSQIGALVASAKSQLQAAGYSGPVVSVDTHVAIINNPELCQYSDYIAFNAHAYWDGTIVGKDSGAWLLLQMQRVWSACGGKNVMVVESGWPHAGDSNGVAVASPSEQSAAISSIQSTCGDDTIVFNAFDDLWKAPGSKNCEQFWGIY
;
A
#
# COMPACT_ATOMS: atom_id res chain seq x y z
N MET A 1 -47.68 18.82 -32.70
CA MET A 1 -48.48 18.32 -31.57
C MET A 1 -47.72 17.17 -30.90
N LEU A 2 -47.23 17.41 -29.68
CA LEU A 2 -47.27 16.49 -28.52
C LEU A 2 -46.44 15.17 -28.63
N LEU A 3 -45.54 14.77 -27.73
CA LEU A 3 -45.16 15.18 -26.38
C LEU A 3 -43.66 14.88 -26.15
N SER A 4 -42.97 15.77 -25.44
CA SER A 4 -41.70 15.49 -24.77
C SER A 4 -41.98 14.75 -23.46
N THR A 5 -41.35 13.60 -23.24
CA THR A 5 -41.30 12.93 -21.93
C THR A 5 -39.87 12.95 -21.41
N VAL A 6 -39.63 13.85 -20.46
CA VAL A 6 -38.45 13.92 -19.62
C VAL A 6 -38.62 12.87 -18.51
N ILE A 7 -37.74 11.88 -18.45
CA ILE A 7 -37.65 10.96 -17.30
C ILE A 7 -36.67 11.59 -16.31
N GLN A 8 -37.18 12.17 -15.23
CA GLN A 8 -36.41 12.52 -14.05
C GLN A 8 -36.16 11.24 -13.23
N SER A 9 -34.96 10.68 -13.35
CA SER A 9 -34.48 9.65 -12.43
C SER A 9 -33.97 10.32 -11.16
N LEU A 10 -34.73 10.18 -10.08
CA LEU A 10 -34.36 10.62 -8.73
C LEU A 10 -33.25 9.69 -8.20
N ILE A 11 -31.99 10.10 -8.32
CA ILE A 11 -30.87 9.41 -7.67
C ILE A 11 -30.86 9.85 -6.20
N LEU A 12 -31.32 8.96 -5.33
CA LEU A 12 -31.19 9.13 -3.87
C LEU A 12 -29.74 8.80 -3.50
N ALA A 13 -28.87 9.81 -3.49
CA ALA A 13 -27.52 9.69 -2.96
C ALA A 13 -27.60 9.57 -1.43
N LEU A 14 -27.58 8.34 -0.91
CA LEU A 14 -27.25 8.09 0.49
C LEU A 14 -25.76 8.36 0.65
N SER A 15 -25.42 9.57 1.07
CA SER A 15 -24.08 9.94 1.55
C SER A 15 -23.82 9.20 2.86
N VAL A 16 -23.28 7.99 2.77
CA VAL A 16 -22.62 7.36 3.91
C VAL A 16 -21.28 8.08 4.04
N ASN A 17 -21.21 9.04 4.97
CA ASN A 17 -19.93 9.59 5.42
C ASN A 17 -19.20 8.49 6.20
N ALA A 18 -18.56 7.58 5.47
CA ALA A 18 -17.50 6.77 6.04
C ALA A 18 -16.31 7.69 6.24
N SER A 19 -16.08 8.12 7.48
CA SER A 19 -14.81 8.75 7.86
C SER A 19 -13.68 7.83 7.40
N PRO A 20 -12.63 8.34 6.71
CA PRO A 20 -11.47 7.52 6.41
C PRO A 20 -10.91 7.01 7.74
N VAL A 21 -10.85 5.68 7.89
CA VAL A 21 -10.06 5.07 8.94
C VAL A 21 -8.61 5.39 8.58
N ASN A 22 -8.05 6.40 9.21
CA ASN A 22 -6.63 6.76 9.09
C ASN A 22 -5.79 5.57 9.58
N HIS A 23 -5.34 4.70 8.68
CA HIS A 23 -4.29 3.73 8.98
C HIS A 23 -2.93 4.43 8.86
N LEU A 24 -2.43 4.92 10.00
CA LEU A 24 -1.06 5.41 10.14
C LEU A 24 -0.12 4.21 10.16
N HIS A 25 0.65 4.00 9.09
CA HIS A 25 1.87 3.20 9.17
C HIS A 25 2.86 3.95 10.06
N HIS A 26 3.05 3.46 11.28
CA HIS A 26 3.89 4.15 12.27
C HIS A 26 5.37 4.11 11.88
N ALA A 27 5.98 5.29 11.92
CA ALA A 27 7.40 5.53 11.75
C ALA A 27 8.26 4.70 12.71
N HIS A 28 9.35 4.12 12.18
CA HIS A 28 10.46 3.62 12.98
C HIS A 28 11.04 4.78 13.81
N LYS A 29 11.02 4.62 15.14
CA LYS A 29 11.57 5.50 16.19
C LYS A 29 12.11 6.85 15.71
N ARG A 30 11.25 7.87 15.79
CA ARG A 30 11.67 9.24 16.10
C ARG A 30 10.79 9.71 17.26
N GLU A 31 11.39 10.10 18.39
CA GLU A 31 10.68 10.90 19.40
C GLU A 31 10.35 12.25 18.76
N VAL A 32 9.11 12.40 18.31
CA VAL A 32 8.55 13.69 17.90
C VAL A 32 7.24 13.84 18.65
N VAL A 33 7.21 14.82 19.55
CA VAL A 33 5.99 15.22 20.26
C VAL A 33 5.09 15.93 19.24
N HIS A 34 3.97 15.30 18.89
CA HIS A 34 2.94 15.95 18.09
C HIS A 34 1.93 16.65 19.02
N VAL A 35 1.84 17.97 18.92
CA VAL A 35 0.74 18.74 19.49
C VAL A 35 -0.41 18.71 18.48
N THR A 36 -1.50 18.03 18.81
CA THR A 36 -2.73 18.08 18.00
C THR A 36 -3.64 19.15 18.60
N GLU A 37 -3.85 20.25 17.89
CA GLU A 37 -4.87 21.24 18.26
C GLU A 37 -6.22 20.81 17.65
N THR A 38 -7.13 20.35 18.51
CA THR A 38 -8.52 20.06 18.11
C THR A 38 -9.38 21.30 18.36
N VAL A 39 -9.81 21.98 17.29
CA VAL A 39 -10.83 23.04 17.39
C VAL A 39 -12.20 22.40 17.21
N VAL A 40 -13.00 22.35 18.28
CA VAL A 40 -14.39 21.91 18.22
C VAL A 40 -15.27 23.11 17.89
N VAL A 41 -15.89 23.13 16.71
CA VAL A 41 -16.93 24.10 16.35
C VAL A 41 -18.29 23.44 16.53
N THR A 42 -19.05 23.89 17.52
CA THR A 42 -20.44 23.46 17.71
C THR A 42 -21.36 24.35 16.88
N VAL A 43 -21.90 23.83 15.78
CA VAL A 43 -22.94 24.54 15.00
C VAL A 43 -24.31 24.21 15.60
N GLY A 44 -24.88 25.15 16.35
CA GLY A 44 -26.26 25.09 16.80
C GLY A 44 -27.22 25.31 15.63
N GLY A 45 -28.29 24.52 15.55
CA GLY A 45 -29.25 24.44 14.43
C GLY A 45 -30.12 25.67 14.16
N ASN A 46 -29.64 26.89 14.40
CA ASN A 46 -30.32 28.14 14.04
C ASN A 46 -29.29 29.22 13.65
N GLY A 47 -28.58 29.02 12.52
CA GLY A 47 -28.00 30.07 11.66
C GLY A 47 -27.42 31.35 12.29
N GLN A 48 -26.74 31.28 13.43
CA GLN A 48 -26.05 32.40 14.06
C GLN A 48 -24.65 31.95 14.48
N ASP A 49 -23.64 32.61 13.93
CA ASP A 49 -22.23 32.39 14.28
C ASP A 49 -21.97 32.87 15.72
N ILE A 50 -21.40 32.01 16.55
CA ILE A 50 -20.89 32.38 17.88
C ILE A 50 -19.37 32.25 17.85
N ALA A 51 -18.67 33.36 18.11
CA ALA A 51 -17.21 33.42 18.07
C ALA A 51 -16.56 32.48 19.10
N ALA A 52 -15.56 31.71 18.67
CA ALA A 52 -14.77 30.84 19.54
C ALA A 52 -13.86 31.66 20.48
N PRO A 53 -13.68 31.26 21.75
CA PRO A 53 -12.69 31.87 22.63
C PRO A 53 -11.26 31.44 22.23
N ALA A 54 -10.30 32.35 22.43
CA ALA A 54 -8.89 32.15 22.11
C ALA A 54 -8.23 31.04 22.96
N PRO A 55 -7.24 30.30 22.43
CA PRO A 55 -6.60 29.20 23.15
C PRO A 55 -5.68 29.71 24.27
N THR A 56 -5.82 29.13 25.46
CA THR A 56 -4.93 29.36 26.61
C THR A 56 -3.77 28.36 26.55
N GLN A 57 -2.53 28.83 26.48
CA GLN A 57 -1.34 27.98 26.61
C GLN A 57 -1.10 27.62 28.08
N ALA A 58 -1.08 26.32 28.40
CA ALA A 58 -0.58 25.81 29.67
C ALA A 58 0.72 25.03 29.41
N VAL A 59 1.83 25.56 29.91
CA VAL A 59 3.14 24.89 29.95
C VAL A 59 3.14 23.91 31.12
N VAL A 60 3.45 22.64 30.89
CA VAL A 60 3.66 21.65 31.95
C VAL A 60 5.12 21.20 31.90
N GLU A 61 5.87 21.50 32.97
CA GLU A 61 7.24 21.03 33.22
C GLU A 61 7.26 19.54 33.61
N PRO A 62 8.37 18.81 33.37
CA PRO A 62 8.42 17.37 33.59
C PRO A 62 8.66 17.03 35.08
N GLN A 63 7.85 16.11 35.62
CA GLN A 63 8.09 15.48 36.93
C GLN A 63 8.39 13.99 36.78
N THR A 64 9.41 13.57 37.52
CA THR A 64 10.01 12.24 37.63
C THR A 64 9.20 11.26 38.49
N GLU A 65 9.32 9.96 38.14
CA GLU A 65 9.04 8.70 38.87
C GLU A 65 8.15 8.70 40.12
N GLY A 66 7.10 7.86 40.11
CA GLY A 66 6.55 7.28 41.33
C GLY A 66 5.11 6.74 41.27
N THR A 67 4.98 5.41 41.31
CA THR A 67 3.87 4.60 41.88
C THR A 67 2.47 4.65 41.20
N GLN A 68 2.12 3.51 40.59
CA GLN A 68 0.78 3.20 40.10
C GLN A 68 -0.21 3.00 41.26
N THR A 69 -1.33 3.72 41.22
CA THR A 69 -2.58 3.32 41.90
C THR A 69 -3.71 3.32 40.86
N ALA A 70 -4.36 2.17 40.73
CA ALA A 70 -5.41 1.90 39.78
C ALA A 70 -6.72 2.62 40.20
N TYR A 71 -7.31 3.36 39.27
CA TYR A 71 -8.69 3.82 39.38
C TYR A 71 -9.54 3.04 38.38
N ALA A 72 -10.34 2.11 38.91
CA ALA A 72 -11.37 1.41 38.17
C ALA A 72 -12.59 2.33 37.98
N TYR A 73 -12.98 2.57 36.74
CA TYR A 73 -14.28 3.17 36.43
C TYR A 73 -15.27 2.08 36.03
N GLN A 74 -16.32 1.94 36.83
CA GLN A 74 -17.49 1.14 36.54
C GLN A 74 -18.39 1.90 35.56
N VAL A 75 -18.75 1.27 34.44
CA VAL A 75 -19.80 1.76 33.54
C VAL A 75 -21.05 0.92 33.81
N THR A 76 -22.07 1.57 34.36
CA THR A 76 -23.41 1.02 34.54
C THR A 76 -24.17 1.12 33.22
N VAL A 77 -24.58 -0.03 32.67
CA VAL A 77 -25.41 -0.13 31.47
C VAL A 77 -26.88 -0.04 31.88
N ALA A 78 -27.64 0.87 31.27
CA ALA A 78 -29.09 0.97 31.43
C ALA A 78 -29.81 -0.01 30.47
N PRO A 79 -30.94 -0.62 30.87
CA PRO A 79 -31.48 -1.79 30.20
C PRO A 79 -32.27 -1.49 28.93
N GLU A 80 -32.20 -2.50 28.06
CA GLU A 80 -32.86 -2.71 26.78
C GLU A 80 -34.38 -2.81 26.91
N ALA A 81 -35.11 -2.15 26.00
CA ALA A 81 -36.55 -2.31 25.82
C ALA A 81 -36.81 -3.30 24.69
N ALA A 82 -37.56 -4.36 25.03
CA ALA A 82 -38.05 -5.37 24.11
C ALA A 82 -39.16 -4.83 23.18
N ASP A 83 -39.16 -5.26 21.93
CA ASP A 83 -40.16 -6.17 21.34
C ASP A 83 -40.27 -5.98 19.82
N SER A 84 -40.05 -7.06 19.05
CA SER A 84 -41.06 -7.63 18.15
C SER A 84 -40.43 -8.59 17.17
N THR A 85 -41.10 -9.73 17.06
CA THR A 85 -40.82 -10.86 16.19
C THR A 85 -41.31 -10.56 14.77
N ALA A 86 -40.46 -10.80 13.77
CA ALA A 86 -40.90 -10.96 12.38
C ALA A 86 -40.02 -12.01 11.69
N THR A 87 -40.58 -13.22 11.58
CA THR A 87 -40.10 -14.31 10.73
C THR A 87 -40.28 -13.91 9.26
N ALA A 88 -39.18 -13.78 8.51
CA ALA A 88 -39.20 -13.66 7.06
C ALA A 88 -38.61 -14.92 6.42
N GLN A 89 -39.44 -15.56 5.62
CA GLN A 89 -39.19 -16.82 4.94
C GLN A 89 -38.14 -16.70 3.83
N VAL A 90 -37.32 -17.73 3.76
CA VAL A 90 -36.39 -18.07 2.69
C VAL A 90 -37.16 -18.22 1.36
N LYS A 91 -36.72 -17.50 0.32
CA LYS A 91 -37.02 -17.85 -1.07
C LYS A 91 -35.72 -18.15 -1.80
N ASN A 92 -35.54 -19.43 -2.08
CA ASN A 92 -34.62 -19.95 -3.09
C ASN A 92 -34.87 -19.25 -4.42
N PHE A 93 -33.80 -18.82 -5.08
CA PHE A 93 -33.75 -18.77 -6.53
C PHE A 93 -32.54 -19.56 -7.00
N GLU A 94 -32.85 -20.61 -7.75
CA GLU A 94 -31.91 -21.53 -8.38
C GLU A 94 -31.14 -20.79 -9.48
N ALA A 95 -29.82 -21.01 -9.48
CA ALA A 95 -28.93 -20.64 -10.55
C ALA A 95 -29.07 -21.62 -11.72
N GLN A 96 -29.26 -21.10 -12.93
CA GLN A 96 -29.22 -21.91 -14.15
C GLN A 96 -28.04 -21.47 -15.00
N ALA A 97 -27.03 -22.33 -15.03
CA ALA A 97 -25.85 -22.24 -15.88
C ALA A 97 -26.19 -22.64 -17.31
N ALA A 98 -25.58 -21.95 -18.28
CA ALA A 98 -25.44 -22.43 -19.65
C ALA A 98 -24.02 -22.11 -20.14
N ALA A 99 -23.31 -23.15 -20.55
CA ALA A 99 -21.95 -23.15 -21.09
C ALA A 99 -21.99 -23.13 -22.65
N PRO A 100 -20.86 -23.14 -23.39
CA PRO A 100 -20.53 -22.10 -24.36
C PRO A 100 -20.65 -22.54 -25.83
N ALA A 101 -20.80 -21.57 -26.74
CA ALA A 101 -20.71 -21.81 -28.18
C ALA A 101 -19.30 -21.48 -28.71
N GLN A 102 -18.63 -22.50 -29.25
CA GLN A 102 -17.39 -22.39 -30.02
C GLN A 102 -17.71 -21.87 -31.44
N THR A 103 -16.89 -20.96 -31.96
CA THR A 103 -16.77 -20.75 -33.41
C THR A 103 -15.30 -20.62 -33.78
N GLN A 104 -14.86 -21.49 -34.69
CA GLN A 104 -13.54 -21.48 -35.33
C GLN A 104 -13.49 -20.39 -36.41
N ALA A 105 -12.36 -19.69 -36.53
CA ALA A 105 -11.96 -19.03 -37.77
C ALA A 105 -10.43 -19.02 -37.89
N GLN A 106 -9.94 -19.51 -39.03
CA GLN A 106 -8.52 -19.57 -39.41
C GLN A 106 -7.97 -18.23 -39.91
N ALA A 107 -6.66 -18.11 -39.73
CA ALA A 107 -5.71 -17.05 -40.06
C ALA A 107 -5.85 -16.30 -41.40
N GLN A 108 -5.52 -15.00 -41.34
CA GLN A 108 -4.68 -14.34 -42.35
C GLN A 108 -3.63 -13.46 -41.66
N ASN A 109 -2.39 -13.58 -42.14
CA ASN A 109 -1.22 -12.80 -41.77
C ASN A 109 -1.38 -11.33 -42.16
N ASP A 110 -1.01 -10.42 -41.26
CA ASP A 110 -0.41 -9.15 -41.66
C ASP A 110 0.67 -8.75 -40.65
N GLU A 111 1.87 -8.49 -41.15
CA GLU A 111 3.06 -8.14 -40.37
C GLU A 111 2.97 -6.68 -39.91
N SER A 112 2.88 -6.45 -38.60
CA SER A 112 3.38 -5.21 -38.02
C SER A 112 3.81 -5.39 -36.56
N ASN A 113 5.07 -5.03 -36.35
CA ASN A 113 5.87 -4.95 -35.13
C ASN A 113 5.13 -4.41 -33.88
N GLN A 114 5.56 -4.87 -32.69
CA GLN A 114 5.18 -4.47 -31.31
C GLN A 114 4.03 -5.29 -30.67
N ASN A 115 4.38 -6.30 -29.86
CA ASN A 115 4.17 -6.28 -28.40
C ASN A 115 4.77 -7.55 -27.79
N SER A 116 5.64 -7.41 -26.80
CA SER A 116 6.14 -8.53 -26.01
C SER A 116 4.96 -9.19 -25.30
N ALA A 117 4.75 -10.49 -25.55
CA ALA A 117 3.80 -11.28 -24.78
C ALA A 117 4.17 -11.22 -23.29
N PRO A 118 3.19 -11.21 -22.35
CA PRO A 118 3.50 -11.33 -20.94
C PRO A 118 4.14 -12.70 -20.72
N THR A 119 5.40 -12.72 -20.31
CA THR A 119 6.03 -13.95 -19.85
C THR A 119 5.32 -14.35 -18.58
N ALA A 120 4.46 -15.37 -18.67
CA ALA A 120 3.77 -15.96 -17.53
C ALA A 120 4.75 -16.07 -16.35
N HIS A 121 4.47 -15.33 -15.28
CA HIS A 121 5.33 -15.27 -14.11
C HIS A 121 5.30 -16.62 -13.42
N ASN A 122 6.45 -17.32 -13.35
CA ASN A 122 6.52 -18.62 -12.68
C ASN A 122 6.11 -18.55 -11.19
N ALA A 123 6.19 -17.37 -10.56
CA ALA A 123 5.76 -17.13 -9.19
C ALA A 123 4.30 -16.62 -9.04
N GLY A 124 3.58 -16.39 -10.14
CA GLY A 124 2.21 -15.83 -10.12
C GLY A 124 2.13 -14.30 -9.94
N SER A 125 3.24 -13.61 -9.70
CA SER A 125 3.31 -12.14 -9.73
C SER A 125 4.61 -11.60 -10.30
N LEU A 126 4.62 -10.32 -10.67
CA LEU A 126 5.76 -9.61 -11.25
C LEU A 126 6.96 -9.60 -10.30
N GLY A 127 6.70 -9.26 -9.04
CA GLY A 127 7.75 -9.16 -8.04
C GLY A 127 7.30 -9.51 -6.63
N ILE A 128 8.27 -9.44 -5.73
CA ILE A 128 8.08 -9.57 -4.28
C ILE A 128 8.92 -8.53 -3.54
N THR A 129 8.42 -8.02 -2.42
CA THR A 129 9.20 -7.16 -1.53
C THR A 129 10.15 -8.01 -0.67
N TYR A 130 11.30 -7.44 -0.30
CA TYR A 130 12.28 -8.10 0.55
C TYR A 130 12.89 -7.12 1.55
N SER A 131 12.91 -7.52 2.82
CA SER A 131 13.44 -6.77 3.95
C SER A 131 14.60 -7.55 4.59
N PRO A 132 15.86 -7.22 4.31
CA PRO A 132 17.02 -8.00 4.78
C PRO A 132 17.43 -7.66 6.23
N TYR A 133 16.47 -7.66 7.14
CA TYR A 133 16.70 -7.53 8.57
C TYR A 133 16.47 -8.86 9.28
N ASN A 134 17.22 -9.09 10.34
CA ASN A 134 16.97 -10.18 11.29
C ASN A 134 15.75 -9.83 12.16
N ALA A 135 15.24 -10.82 12.89
CA ALA A 135 14.09 -10.64 13.77
C ALA A 135 14.31 -9.59 14.88
N ASP A 136 15.57 -9.36 15.28
CA ASP A 136 15.97 -8.34 16.25
C ASP A 136 16.21 -6.95 15.64
N GLY A 137 16.01 -6.80 14.32
CA GLY A 137 16.23 -5.57 13.57
C GLY A 137 17.68 -5.34 13.15
N THR A 138 18.61 -6.23 13.46
CA THR A 138 19.99 -6.15 12.96
C THR A 138 20.04 -6.49 11.47
N CYS A 139 21.07 -6.02 10.78
CA CYS A 139 21.25 -6.28 9.36
C CYS A 139 21.55 -7.76 9.08
N LYS A 140 20.91 -8.36 8.08
CA LYS A 140 21.34 -9.66 7.54
C LYS A 140 22.69 -9.54 6.86
N ASP A 141 23.54 -10.55 7.03
CA ASP A 141 24.78 -10.67 6.27
C ASP A 141 24.53 -11.19 4.85
N LEU A 142 25.58 -11.16 4.01
CA LEU A 142 25.49 -11.61 2.62
C LEU A 142 25.05 -13.08 2.48
N ASN A 143 25.44 -13.96 3.41
CA ASN A 143 25.10 -15.38 3.31
C ASN A 143 23.62 -15.61 3.63
N ALA A 144 23.09 -14.92 4.64
CA ALA A 144 21.66 -14.90 4.93
C ALA A 144 20.86 -14.36 3.74
N VAL A 145 21.30 -13.25 3.14
CA VAL A 145 20.67 -12.68 1.94
C VAL A 145 20.69 -13.66 0.76
N LYS A 146 21.81 -14.35 0.51
CA LYS A 146 21.89 -15.40 -0.52
C LYS A 146 20.93 -16.56 -0.26
N SER A 147 20.83 -17.01 0.99
CA SER A 147 19.90 -18.06 1.39
C SER A 147 18.45 -17.65 1.11
N ASP A 148 18.07 -16.42 1.49
CA ASP A 148 16.74 -15.88 1.26
C ASP A 148 16.42 -15.76 -0.25
N LEU A 149 17.30 -15.10 -1.02
CA LEU A 149 17.11 -14.85 -2.45
C LEU A 149 17.04 -16.14 -3.28
N SER A 150 17.64 -17.23 -2.82
CA SER A 150 17.52 -18.55 -3.47
C SER A 150 16.06 -19.03 -3.56
N LYS A 151 15.22 -18.65 -2.59
CA LYS A 151 13.78 -18.97 -2.54
C LYS A 151 12.93 -18.06 -3.42
N LEU A 152 13.47 -16.92 -3.82
CA LEU A 152 12.75 -15.86 -4.55
C LEU A 152 13.07 -15.85 -6.07
N SER A 153 13.80 -16.85 -6.57
CA SER A 153 14.29 -16.92 -7.95
C SER A 153 13.21 -16.93 -9.03
N ASN A 154 11.96 -17.25 -8.67
CA ASN A 154 10.82 -17.27 -9.60
C ASN A 154 10.18 -15.89 -9.83
N TYR A 155 10.53 -14.86 -9.03
CA TYR A 155 10.06 -13.48 -9.24
C TYR A 155 11.01 -12.74 -10.18
N GLN A 156 10.47 -11.93 -11.09
CA GLN A 156 11.30 -11.14 -12.01
C GLN A 156 11.85 -9.87 -11.33
N LEU A 157 11.15 -9.38 -10.31
CA LEU A 157 11.46 -8.12 -9.65
C LEU A 157 11.55 -8.31 -8.13
N ILE A 158 12.62 -7.81 -7.52
CA ILE A 158 12.77 -7.72 -6.06
C ILE A 158 12.68 -6.26 -5.64
N ARG A 159 11.77 -5.93 -4.73
CA ARG A 159 11.65 -4.58 -4.17
C ARG A 159 12.39 -4.47 -2.83
N LEU A 160 13.28 -3.48 -2.75
CA LEU A 160 13.94 -3.04 -1.53
C LEU A 160 13.46 -1.64 -1.14
N TYR A 161 13.39 -1.36 0.15
CA TYR A 161 12.88 -0.09 0.66
C TYR A 161 13.95 0.99 0.82
N GLY A 162 15.18 0.58 1.11
CA GLY A 162 16.26 1.48 1.48
C GLY A 162 17.62 1.02 0.99
N VAL A 163 18.64 1.75 1.44
CA VAL A 163 20.05 1.48 1.14
C VAL A 163 20.88 1.21 2.39
N ASP A 164 20.31 1.32 3.59
CA ASP A 164 20.96 0.97 4.84
C ASP A 164 21.39 -0.51 4.87
N CYS A 165 22.04 -1.00 5.93
CA CYS A 165 22.37 -2.43 6.06
C CYS A 165 23.10 -3.12 4.88
N ASN A 166 23.72 -2.36 3.97
CA ASN A 166 24.28 -2.85 2.72
C ASN A 166 23.27 -3.70 1.89
N GLN A 167 21.97 -3.40 1.99
CA GLN A 167 20.95 -4.25 1.38
C GLN A 167 21.06 -4.30 -0.15
N VAL A 168 21.36 -3.18 -0.80
CA VAL A 168 21.51 -3.12 -2.26
C VAL A 168 22.72 -3.92 -2.70
N GLU A 169 23.85 -3.74 -2.03
CA GLU A 169 25.11 -4.44 -2.27
C GLU A 169 24.95 -5.95 -2.14
N ASN A 170 24.29 -6.40 -1.06
CA ASN A 170 24.10 -7.82 -0.79
C ASN A 170 23.12 -8.45 -1.79
N VAL A 171 22.04 -7.75 -2.14
CA VAL A 171 21.04 -8.27 -3.09
C VAL A 171 21.58 -8.29 -4.52
N LEU A 172 22.36 -7.29 -4.95
CA LEU A 172 23.03 -7.33 -6.27
C LEU A 172 23.92 -8.56 -6.43
N GLN A 173 24.61 -8.96 -5.35
CA GLN A 173 25.45 -10.17 -5.33
C GLN A 173 24.68 -11.49 -5.21
N ALA A 174 23.41 -11.44 -4.78
CA ALA A 174 22.62 -12.62 -4.46
C ALA A 174 21.48 -12.90 -5.46
N LYS A 175 21.00 -11.88 -6.17
CA LYS A 175 19.89 -12.01 -7.12
C LYS A 175 20.23 -12.96 -8.27
N SER A 176 19.20 -13.59 -8.82
CA SER A 176 19.35 -14.39 -10.04
C SER A 176 19.65 -13.47 -11.25
N PRO A 177 20.36 -13.95 -12.30
CA PRO A 177 20.78 -13.11 -13.41
C PRO A 177 19.66 -12.33 -14.11
N ASN A 178 18.46 -12.92 -14.22
CA ASN A 178 17.32 -12.30 -14.89
C ASN A 178 16.45 -11.45 -13.95
N GLN A 179 16.79 -11.36 -12.66
CA GLN A 179 16.05 -10.53 -11.71
C GLN A 179 16.51 -9.08 -11.79
N LYS A 180 15.53 -8.17 -11.79
CA LYS A 180 15.75 -6.73 -11.64
C LYS A 180 15.35 -6.26 -10.25
N LEU A 181 15.76 -5.04 -9.91
CA LEU A 181 15.52 -4.44 -8.60
C LEU A 181 14.64 -3.19 -8.70
N PHE A 182 13.64 -3.11 -7.83
CA PHE A 182 12.92 -1.88 -7.51
C PHE A 182 13.53 -1.32 -6.22
N LEU A 183 14.26 -0.21 -6.30
CA LEU A 183 15.12 0.25 -5.22
C LEU A 183 14.58 1.52 -4.57
N GLY A 184 14.31 1.47 -3.28
CA GLY A 184 13.83 2.62 -2.52
C GLY A 184 14.93 3.45 -1.86
N ILE A 185 14.71 4.76 -1.80
CA ILE A 185 15.37 5.66 -0.86
C ILE A 185 14.36 6.02 0.23
N PHE A 186 14.31 5.23 1.29
CA PHE A 186 13.37 5.40 2.41
C PHE A 186 13.60 6.70 3.18
N PHE A 187 14.85 6.95 3.59
CA PHE A 187 15.22 8.13 4.38
C PHE A 187 15.42 9.36 3.50
N VAL A 188 14.32 10.00 3.09
CA VAL A 188 14.36 11.16 2.19
C VAL A 188 15.07 12.39 2.75
N ASP A 189 15.20 12.51 4.07
CA ASP A 189 15.99 13.57 4.70
C ASP A 189 17.51 13.37 4.48
N GLN A 190 17.92 12.18 4.01
CA GLN A 190 19.30 11.81 3.67
C GLN A 190 19.43 11.49 2.18
N LEU A 191 18.64 12.14 1.32
CA LEU A 191 18.53 11.84 -0.11
C LEU A 191 19.89 11.72 -0.82
N ASP A 192 20.77 12.72 -0.65
CA ASP A 192 22.07 12.77 -1.32
C ASP A 192 22.98 11.59 -0.90
N ALA A 193 23.01 11.28 0.40
CA ALA A 193 23.76 10.15 0.93
C ALA A 193 23.18 8.83 0.43
N GLY A 194 21.84 8.72 0.40
CA GLY A 194 21.13 7.55 -0.09
C GLY A 194 21.41 7.26 -1.56
N ILE A 195 21.33 8.28 -2.42
CA ILE A 195 21.63 8.17 -3.86
C ILE A 195 23.11 7.87 -4.09
N SER A 196 24.01 8.48 -3.32
CA SER A 196 25.44 8.20 -3.41
C SER A 196 25.74 6.74 -3.05
N GLN A 197 25.15 6.23 -1.98
CA GLN A 197 25.32 4.83 -1.57
C GLN A 197 24.72 3.87 -2.60
N LEU A 198 23.50 4.13 -3.07
CA LEU A 198 22.84 3.37 -4.14
C LEU A 198 23.74 3.28 -5.38
N SER A 199 24.24 4.41 -5.85
CA SER A 199 25.07 4.49 -7.06
C SER A 199 26.41 3.77 -6.87
N ASN A 200 27.02 3.86 -5.69
CA ASN A 200 28.24 3.13 -5.37
C ASN A 200 28.02 1.61 -5.36
N ALA A 201 26.92 1.14 -4.76
CA ALA A 201 26.54 -0.27 -4.76
C ALA A 201 26.35 -0.79 -6.19
N ILE A 202 25.63 -0.02 -7.02
CA ILE A 202 25.40 -0.33 -8.43
C ILE A 202 26.73 -0.41 -9.21
N HIS A 203 27.60 0.60 -9.10
CA HIS A 203 28.89 0.58 -9.82
C HIS A 203 29.86 -0.51 -9.34
N THR A 204 29.74 -0.95 -8.09
CA THR A 204 30.66 -1.94 -7.49
C THR A 204 30.20 -3.37 -7.74
N TYR A 205 28.90 -3.64 -7.61
CA TYR A 205 28.36 -5.00 -7.57
C TYR A 205 27.38 -5.33 -8.71
N GLY A 206 27.06 -4.37 -9.59
CA GLY A 206 26.14 -4.58 -10.69
C GLY A 206 26.25 -3.50 -11.77
N SER A 207 25.09 -3.09 -12.28
CA SER A 207 24.97 -2.03 -13.29
C SER A 207 23.58 -1.40 -13.25
N TRP A 208 23.40 -0.23 -13.87
CA TRP A 208 22.07 0.36 -14.00
C TRP A 208 21.06 -0.51 -14.77
N ASN A 209 21.52 -1.52 -15.54
CA ASN A 209 20.62 -2.48 -16.20
C ASN A 209 19.90 -3.42 -15.22
N ASP A 210 20.47 -3.59 -14.02
CA ASP A 210 19.89 -4.38 -12.93
C ASP A 210 18.74 -3.66 -12.23
N VAL A 211 18.58 -2.36 -12.46
CA VAL A 211 17.57 -1.52 -11.82
C VAL A 211 16.36 -1.35 -12.74
N HIS A 212 15.18 -1.70 -12.23
CA HIS A 212 13.90 -1.47 -12.89
C HIS A 212 13.34 -0.09 -12.59
N THR A 213 13.39 0.33 -11.32
CA THR A 213 12.83 1.61 -10.85
C THR A 213 13.55 2.04 -9.59
N VAL A 214 13.68 3.35 -9.38
CA VAL A 214 14.06 3.92 -8.08
C VAL A 214 12.86 4.66 -7.48
N SER A 215 12.48 4.35 -6.24
CA SER A 215 11.42 5.06 -5.52
C SER A 215 11.96 6.01 -4.46
N ILE A 216 11.36 7.19 -4.34
CA ILE A 216 11.73 8.23 -3.37
C ILE A 216 10.66 8.32 -2.29
N GLY A 217 11.02 7.88 -1.08
CA GLY A 217 10.09 7.75 0.04
C GLY A 217 9.10 6.59 -0.11
N ASN A 218 8.33 6.38 0.96
CA ASN A 218 7.24 5.41 1.02
C ASN A 218 6.14 5.95 1.93
N GLU A 219 4.95 6.21 1.37
CA GLU A 219 3.74 6.61 2.10
C GLU A 219 3.84 7.90 2.92
N LEU A 220 4.69 8.84 2.47
CA LEU A 220 4.96 10.07 3.20
C LEU A 220 3.75 11.01 3.26
N VAL A 221 2.85 10.98 2.25
CA VAL A 221 1.62 11.78 2.27
C VAL A 221 0.56 11.08 3.12
N ASN A 222 0.38 9.76 2.98
CA ASN A 222 -0.52 8.98 3.84
C ASN A 222 -0.22 9.17 5.34
N GLN A 223 1.07 9.22 5.70
CA GLN A 223 1.53 9.45 7.07
C GLN A 223 1.42 10.91 7.53
N GLY A 224 1.05 11.84 6.65
CA GLY A 224 1.05 13.28 6.92
C GLY A 224 2.46 13.88 7.12
N ALA A 225 3.52 13.15 6.74
CA ALA A 225 4.90 13.55 6.96
C ALA A 225 5.42 14.56 5.94
N LYS A 226 4.88 14.54 4.71
CA LYS A 226 5.19 15.51 3.65
C LYS A 226 3.93 15.89 2.87
N SER A 227 3.88 17.12 2.37
CA SER A 227 2.87 17.55 1.41
C SER A 227 3.17 17.00 0.00
N PRO A 228 2.18 16.92 -0.90
CA PRO A 228 2.40 16.56 -2.30
C PRO A 228 3.48 17.41 -3.00
N SER A 229 3.50 18.72 -2.74
CA SER A 229 4.52 19.62 -3.30
C SER A 229 5.94 19.32 -2.81
N GLN A 230 6.10 18.92 -1.54
CA GLN A 230 7.39 18.48 -1.00
C GLN A 230 7.85 17.18 -1.65
N ILE A 231 6.92 16.24 -1.93
CA ILE A 231 7.23 15.03 -2.71
C ILE A 231 7.70 15.38 -4.11
N GLY A 232 7.03 16.32 -4.79
CA GLY A 232 7.45 16.78 -6.11
C GLY A 232 8.87 17.33 -6.14
N ALA A 233 9.25 18.13 -5.13
CA ALA A 233 10.62 18.64 -5.01
C ALA A 233 11.64 17.52 -4.76
N LEU A 234 11.33 16.55 -3.89
CA LEU A 234 12.19 15.41 -3.61
C LEU A 234 12.42 14.54 -4.85
N VAL A 235 11.35 14.20 -5.58
CA VAL A 235 11.44 13.39 -6.80
C VAL A 235 12.22 14.12 -7.90
N ALA A 236 12.03 15.43 -8.08
CA ALA A 236 12.78 16.22 -9.06
C ALA A 236 14.28 16.28 -8.74
N SER A 237 14.63 16.49 -7.46
CA SER A 237 16.02 16.45 -7.00
C SER A 237 16.64 15.07 -7.24
N ALA A 238 15.94 14.01 -6.83
CA ALA A 238 16.42 12.64 -6.99
C ALA A 238 16.64 12.27 -8.47
N LYS A 239 15.69 12.61 -9.35
CA LYS A 239 15.81 12.40 -10.80
C LYS A 239 17.09 13.02 -11.35
N SER A 240 17.38 14.27 -10.98
CA SER A 240 18.56 14.98 -11.44
C SER A 240 19.86 14.32 -10.96
N GLN A 241 19.92 13.91 -9.69
CA GLN A 241 21.09 13.24 -9.11
C GLN A 241 21.33 11.85 -9.69
N LEU A 242 20.26 11.04 -9.82
CA LEU A 242 20.32 9.72 -10.41
C LEU A 242 20.74 9.77 -11.88
N GLN A 243 20.24 10.74 -12.65
CA GLN A 243 20.67 10.97 -14.02
C GLN A 243 22.15 11.34 -14.10
N ALA A 244 22.64 12.20 -13.20
CA ALA A 244 24.06 12.54 -13.11
C ALA A 244 24.94 11.33 -12.73
N ALA A 245 24.38 10.37 -11.98
CA ALA A 245 25.04 9.10 -11.64
C ALA A 245 24.94 8.04 -12.76
N GLY A 246 24.27 8.34 -13.88
CA GLY A 246 24.15 7.47 -15.05
C GLY A 246 22.88 6.62 -15.11
N TYR A 247 21.94 6.79 -14.18
CA TYR A 247 20.64 6.11 -14.23
C TYR A 247 19.65 6.85 -15.12
N SER A 248 19.10 6.15 -16.11
CA SER A 248 18.10 6.68 -17.03
C SER A 248 16.74 5.98 -16.93
N GLY A 249 16.56 5.12 -15.92
CA GLY A 249 15.31 4.40 -15.72
C GLY A 249 14.26 5.23 -14.96
N PRO A 250 13.07 4.65 -14.74
CA PRO A 250 11.99 5.30 -14.01
C PRO A 250 12.35 5.70 -12.58
N VAL A 251 11.88 6.87 -12.17
CA VAL A 251 11.88 7.39 -10.81
C VAL A 251 10.45 7.76 -10.40
N VAL A 252 10.03 7.24 -9.24
CA VAL A 252 8.66 7.39 -8.74
C VAL A 252 8.66 7.78 -7.26
N SER A 253 7.57 8.35 -6.76
CA SER A 253 7.21 8.30 -5.35
C SER A 253 6.18 7.19 -5.12
N VAL A 254 6.24 6.51 -3.97
CA VAL A 254 5.26 5.49 -3.58
C VAL A 254 4.39 6.01 -2.44
N ASP A 255 3.08 5.88 -2.58
CA ASP A 255 2.12 6.19 -1.52
C ASP A 255 0.92 5.23 -1.59
N THR A 256 -0.03 5.33 -0.65
CA THR A 256 -1.23 4.49 -0.68
C THR A 256 -2.16 4.90 -1.82
N HIS A 257 -2.94 3.96 -2.34
CA HIS A 257 -3.99 4.27 -3.32
C HIS A 257 -4.92 5.40 -2.85
N VAL A 258 -5.27 5.45 -1.56
CA VAL A 258 -6.10 6.51 -0.97
C VAL A 258 -5.40 7.85 -1.01
N ALA A 259 -4.13 7.92 -0.60
CA ALA A 259 -3.38 9.17 -0.61
C ALA A 259 -3.23 9.73 -2.03
N ILE A 260 -2.99 8.88 -3.03
CA ILE A 260 -2.88 9.30 -4.43
C ILE A 260 -4.22 9.78 -4.97
N ILE A 261 -5.32 9.05 -4.74
CA ILE A 261 -6.66 9.45 -5.19
C ILE A 261 -7.07 10.79 -4.58
N ASN A 262 -6.73 11.02 -3.32
CA ASN A 262 -7.07 12.26 -2.61
C ASN A 262 -6.13 13.44 -2.96
N ASN A 263 -4.95 13.17 -3.52
CA ASN A 263 -3.95 14.16 -3.90
C ASN A 263 -3.42 13.87 -5.33
N PRO A 264 -4.27 13.97 -6.36
CA PRO A 264 -3.93 13.57 -7.73
C PRO A 264 -2.78 14.38 -8.35
N GLU A 265 -2.39 15.51 -7.76
CA GLU A 265 -1.18 16.23 -8.14
C GLU A 265 0.10 15.40 -7.93
N LEU A 266 0.09 14.37 -7.07
CA LEU A 266 1.19 13.41 -6.94
C LEU A 266 1.48 12.68 -8.26
N CYS A 267 0.44 12.47 -9.08
CA CYS A 267 0.54 11.72 -10.33
C CYS A 267 1.48 12.39 -11.35
N GLN A 268 1.78 13.69 -11.21
CA GLN A 268 2.63 14.41 -12.15
C GLN A 268 4.14 14.23 -11.89
N TYR A 269 4.54 13.84 -10.67
CA TYR A 269 5.95 13.81 -10.28
C TYR A 269 6.65 12.50 -10.68
N SER A 270 5.92 11.39 -10.67
CA SER A 270 6.42 10.06 -11.00
C SER A 270 6.35 9.75 -12.50
N ASP A 271 7.28 8.94 -13.01
CA ASP A 271 7.27 8.52 -14.42
C ASP A 271 6.09 7.58 -14.76
N TYR A 272 5.72 6.73 -13.81
CA TYR A 272 4.46 5.99 -13.75
C TYR A 272 3.95 6.00 -12.30
N ILE A 273 2.73 5.55 -12.06
CA ILE A 273 2.16 5.53 -10.71
C ILE A 273 2.50 4.22 -10.02
N ALA A 274 3.33 4.28 -9.00
CA ALA A 274 3.60 3.17 -8.09
C ALA A 274 2.85 3.39 -6.78
N PHE A 275 2.04 2.43 -6.34
CA PHE A 275 1.25 2.60 -5.13
C PHE A 275 1.07 1.32 -4.30
N ASN A 276 0.76 1.52 -3.02
CA ASN A 276 0.49 0.46 -2.06
C ASN A 276 -1.02 0.28 -1.84
N ALA A 277 -1.48 -0.97 -1.79
CA ALA A 277 -2.88 -1.29 -1.54
C ALA A 277 -3.05 -2.70 -0.99
N HIS A 278 -3.62 -2.81 0.21
CA HIS A 278 -3.90 -4.09 0.87
C HIS A 278 -5.38 -4.17 1.23
N ALA A 279 -6.08 -5.17 0.68
CA ALA A 279 -7.51 -5.38 0.93
C ALA A 279 -7.81 -5.63 2.42
N TYR A 280 -6.86 -6.18 3.18
CA TYR A 280 -6.99 -6.38 4.62
C TYR A 280 -7.35 -5.08 5.37
N TRP A 281 -6.79 -3.93 4.96
CA TRP A 281 -7.04 -2.64 5.61
C TRP A 281 -8.40 -2.02 5.26
N ASP A 282 -9.04 -2.45 4.17
CA ASP A 282 -10.41 -2.05 3.82
C ASP A 282 -11.42 -2.55 4.87
N GLY A 283 -11.17 -3.76 5.40
CA GLY A 283 -11.95 -4.37 6.47
C GLY A 283 -13.35 -4.87 6.07
N THR A 284 -13.75 -4.64 4.81
CA THR A 284 -15.00 -5.19 4.24
C THR A 284 -14.78 -6.33 3.24
N ILE A 285 -13.51 -6.66 2.99
CA ILE A 285 -13.08 -7.67 2.01
C ILE A 285 -12.58 -8.92 2.74
N VAL A 286 -12.89 -10.09 2.19
CA VAL A 286 -12.30 -11.38 2.59
C VAL A 286 -11.18 -11.77 1.62
N GLY A 287 -10.25 -12.62 2.05
CA GLY A 287 -9.01 -12.92 1.34
C GLY A 287 -9.24 -13.28 -0.13
N LYS A 288 -10.15 -14.21 -0.42
CA LYS A 288 -10.47 -14.65 -1.80
C LYS A 288 -10.92 -13.53 -2.76
N ASP A 289 -11.40 -12.40 -2.25
CA ASP A 289 -11.89 -11.27 -3.05
C ASP A 289 -10.83 -10.16 -3.23
N SER A 290 -9.61 -10.36 -2.69
CA SER A 290 -8.52 -9.37 -2.71
C SER A 290 -8.08 -8.96 -4.11
N GLY A 291 -8.04 -9.89 -5.08
CA GLY A 291 -7.65 -9.61 -6.46
C GLY A 291 -8.65 -8.69 -7.17
N ALA A 292 -9.95 -8.98 -7.04
CA ALA A 292 -11.01 -8.15 -7.62
C ALA A 292 -11.03 -6.76 -6.98
N TRP A 293 -10.85 -6.67 -5.66
CA TRP A 293 -10.71 -5.40 -4.96
C TRP A 293 -9.47 -4.63 -5.43
N LEU A 294 -8.33 -5.31 -5.60
CA LEU A 294 -7.08 -4.67 -6.02
C LEU A 294 -7.19 -4.10 -7.44
N LEU A 295 -7.79 -4.87 -8.37
CA LEU A 295 -8.07 -4.40 -9.73
C LEU A 295 -8.93 -3.13 -9.73
N LEU A 296 -9.95 -3.08 -8.88
CA LEU A 296 -10.78 -1.88 -8.71
C LEU A 296 -9.93 -0.69 -8.21
N GLN A 297 -9.04 -0.89 -7.23
CA GLN A 297 -8.18 0.20 -6.76
C GLN A 297 -7.20 0.67 -7.85
N MET A 298 -6.63 -0.25 -8.65
CA MET A 298 -5.81 0.09 -9.81
C MET A 298 -6.56 0.97 -10.80
N GLN A 299 -7.82 0.62 -11.14
CA GLN A 299 -8.66 1.43 -12.04
C GLN A 299 -8.98 2.81 -11.47
N ARG A 300 -9.22 2.90 -10.16
CA ARG A 300 -9.48 4.19 -9.48
C ARG A 300 -8.26 5.09 -9.48
N VAL A 301 -7.08 4.55 -9.15
CA VAL A 301 -5.81 5.28 -9.23
C VAL A 301 -5.51 5.70 -10.67
N TRP A 302 -5.65 4.80 -11.63
CA TRP A 302 -5.46 5.09 -13.05
C TRP A 302 -6.36 6.24 -13.53
N SER A 303 -7.63 6.20 -13.13
CA SER A 303 -8.61 7.27 -13.45
C SER A 303 -8.24 8.59 -12.78
N ALA A 304 -7.89 8.59 -11.50
CA ALA A 304 -7.48 9.78 -10.77
C ALA A 304 -6.20 10.42 -11.35
N CYS A 305 -5.29 9.59 -11.88
CA CYS A 305 -4.03 10.01 -12.50
C CYS A 305 -4.13 10.25 -14.02
N GLY A 306 -5.33 10.47 -14.56
CA GLY A 306 -5.52 10.86 -15.96
C GLY A 306 -5.05 9.81 -16.97
N GLY A 307 -5.10 8.53 -16.59
CA GLY A 307 -4.74 7.41 -17.45
C GLY A 307 -3.25 7.07 -17.50
N LYS A 308 -2.42 7.68 -16.65
CA LYS A 308 -1.01 7.29 -16.50
C LYS A 308 -0.91 5.84 -16.01
N ASN A 309 0.05 5.07 -16.56
CA ASN A 309 0.29 3.68 -16.19
C ASN A 309 0.43 3.52 -14.67
N VAL A 310 -0.16 2.45 -14.14
CA VAL A 310 -0.19 2.15 -12.72
C VAL A 310 0.44 0.79 -12.45
N MET A 311 1.10 0.67 -11.30
CA MET A 311 1.69 -0.58 -10.82
C MET A 311 1.51 -0.65 -9.31
N VAL A 312 1.07 -1.81 -8.82
CA VAL A 312 0.95 -2.06 -7.39
C VAL A 312 2.30 -2.53 -6.88
N VAL A 313 2.91 -1.79 -5.97
CA VAL A 313 4.26 -2.10 -5.48
C VAL A 313 4.27 -2.72 -4.09
N GLU A 314 3.12 -2.74 -3.41
CA GLU A 314 2.82 -3.59 -2.26
C GLU A 314 1.35 -4.00 -2.29
N SER A 315 1.09 -5.30 -2.27
CA SER A 315 -0.20 -5.88 -1.89
C SER A 315 -0.02 -7.25 -1.27
N GLY A 316 -0.82 -7.57 -0.27
CA GLY A 316 -0.66 -8.80 0.50
C GLY A 316 -1.72 -8.94 1.57
N TRP A 317 -1.50 -9.88 2.48
CA TRP A 317 -2.41 -10.18 3.59
C TRP A 317 -1.64 -10.80 4.76
N PRO A 318 -1.93 -10.44 6.02
CA PRO A 318 -1.22 -11.01 7.16
C PRO A 318 -1.73 -12.42 7.51
N HIS A 319 -0.82 -13.34 7.85
CA HIS A 319 -1.18 -14.69 8.30
C HIS A 319 -1.50 -14.78 9.79
N ALA A 320 -1.19 -13.75 10.57
CA ALA A 320 -1.52 -13.66 12.00
C ALA A 320 -1.74 -12.19 12.44
N GLY A 321 -2.36 -12.03 13.62
CA GLY A 321 -2.79 -10.74 14.16
C GLY A 321 -4.31 -10.70 14.37
N ASP A 322 -4.83 -9.51 14.60
CA ASP A 322 -6.25 -9.27 14.81
C ASP A 322 -7.01 -9.22 13.49
N SER A 323 -8.33 -9.40 13.55
CA SER A 323 -9.19 -9.14 12.39
C SER A 323 -9.47 -7.64 12.23
N ASN A 324 -9.65 -7.20 10.99
CA ASN A 324 -10.15 -5.88 10.66
C ASN A 324 -11.53 -6.00 10.00
N GLY A 325 -12.61 -5.80 10.75
CA GLY A 325 -13.96 -6.09 10.25
C GLY A 325 -14.09 -7.56 9.86
N VAL A 326 -14.39 -7.83 8.58
CA VAL A 326 -14.46 -9.20 8.03
C VAL A 326 -13.11 -9.74 7.55
N ALA A 327 -12.08 -8.90 7.46
CA ALA A 327 -10.75 -9.30 7.03
C ALA A 327 -10.03 -10.02 8.18
N VAL A 328 -9.98 -11.35 8.13
CA VAL A 328 -9.33 -12.18 9.16
C VAL A 328 -7.87 -12.42 8.81
N ALA A 329 -6.95 -12.09 9.74
CA ALA A 329 -5.54 -12.46 9.63
C ALA A 329 -5.37 -13.95 9.97
N SER A 330 -5.16 -14.79 8.95
CA SER A 330 -4.96 -16.23 9.12
C SER A 330 -4.20 -16.82 7.92
N PRO A 331 -3.53 -17.98 8.06
CA PRO A 331 -2.83 -18.60 6.93
C PRO A 331 -3.76 -18.94 5.76
N SER A 332 -5.00 -19.36 6.03
CA SER A 332 -5.98 -19.67 4.98
C SER A 332 -6.44 -18.43 4.22
N GLU A 333 -6.68 -17.32 4.91
CA GLU A 333 -7.08 -16.07 4.27
C GLU A 333 -5.91 -15.43 3.52
N GLN A 334 -4.68 -15.52 4.06
CA GLN A 334 -3.49 -15.10 3.34
C GLN A 334 -3.31 -15.89 2.03
N SER A 335 -3.40 -17.22 2.09
CA SER A 335 -3.29 -18.05 0.89
C SER A 335 -4.37 -17.71 -0.15
N ALA A 336 -5.60 -17.48 0.28
CA ALA A 336 -6.70 -17.07 -0.60
C ALA A 336 -6.46 -15.68 -1.21
N ALA A 337 -5.95 -14.72 -0.43
CA ALA A 337 -5.63 -13.38 -0.89
C ALA A 337 -4.50 -13.35 -1.91
N ILE A 338 -3.38 -14.02 -1.61
CA ILE A 338 -2.24 -14.09 -2.53
C ILE A 338 -2.66 -14.76 -3.84
N SER A 339 -3.40 -15.88 -3.78
CA SER A 339 -3.92 -16.55 -4.98
C SER A 339 -4.85 -15.66 -5.81
N SER A 340 -5.73 -14.90 -5.14
CA SER A 340 -6.65 -13.97 -5.79
C SER A 340 -5.92 -12.81 -6.47
N ILE A 341 -4.93 -12.21 -5.80
CA ILE A 341 -4.08 -11.14 -6.33
C ILE A 341 -3.30 -11.64 -7.56
N GLN A 342 -2.61 -12.78 -7.43
CA GLN A 342 -1.79 -13.36 -8.49
C GLN A 342 -2.62 -13.68 -9.75
N SER A 343 -3.81 -14.26 -9.58
CA SER A 343 -4.68 -14.62 -10.71
C SER A 343 -5.34 -13.42 -11.40
N THR A 344 -5.46 -12.27 -10.72
CA THR A 344 -6.19 -11.11 -11.26
C THR A 344 -5.25 -10.01 -11.76
N CYS A 345 -4.21 -9.68 -10.99
CA CYS A 345 -3.33 -8.53 -11.22
C CYS A 345 -1.83 -8.89 -11.08
N GLY A 346 -1.49 -10.18 -11.12
CA GLY A 346 -0.13 -10.66 -10.86
C GLY A 346 0.95 -9.96 -11.69
N ASP A 347 0.68 -9.77 -12.98
CA ASP A 347 1.62 -9.18 -13.96
C ASP A 347 2.01 -7.72 -13.65
N ASP A 348 1.21 -7.01 -12.84
CA ASP A 348 1.40 -5.61 -12.49
C ASP A 348 1.54 -5.39 -10.96
N THR A 349 1.82 -6.47 -10.20
CA THR A 349 1.87 -6.44 -8.73
C THR A 349 3.19 -6.98 -8.17
N ILE A 350 3.77 -6.24 -7.23
CA ILE A 350 4.78 -6.74 -6.30
C ILE A 350 4.07 -7.18 -5.02
N VAL A 351 4.11 -8.48 -4.73
CA VAL A 351 3.46 -9.03 -3.53
C VAL A 351 4.27 -8.69 -2.27
N PHE A 352 3.55 -8.45 -1.18
CA PHE A 352 4.09 -8.09 0.13
C PHE A 352 3.76 -9.20 1.15
N ASN A 353 4.71 -9.81 1.85
CA ASN A 353 6.18 -9.67 1.79
C ASN A 353 6.85 -11.05 1.66
N ALA A 354 8.13 -11.11 1.29
CA ALA A 354 8.86 -12.39 1.24
C ALA A 354 8.86 -13.11 2.59
N PHE A 355 9.31 -12.45 3.65
CA PHE A 355 9.44 -13.05 4.99
C PHE A 355 8.79 -12.16 6.04
N ASP A 356 8.49 -12.76 7.20
CA ASP A 356 7.98 -12.03 8.35
C ASP A 356 9.01 -11.01 8.88
N ASP A 357 8.54 -9.77 9.07
CA ASP A 357 9.33 -8.65 9.57
C ASP A 357 9.18 -8.55 11.10
N LEU A 358 9.68 -9.55 11.83
CA LEU A 358 9.51 -9.65 13.30
C LEU A 358 10.13 -8.47 14.08
N TRP A 359 10.99 -7.69 13.45
CA TRP A 359 11.60 -6.47 14.01
C TRP A 359 10.64 -5.27 14.04
N LYS A 360 9.51 -5.33 13.31
CA LYS A 360 8.51 -4.26 13.31
C LYS A 360 7.74 -4.23 14.62
N ALA A 361 7.26 -3.03 14.99
CA ALA A 361 6.23 -2.92 16.00
C ALA A 361 4.95 -3.62 15.50
N PRO A 362 4.15 -4.26 16.37
CA PRO A 362 3.00 -5.08 15.98
C PRO A 362 1.90 -4.30 15.24
N GLY A 363 1.85 -2.97 15.40
CA GLY A 363 0.84 -2.11 14.78
C GLY A 363 -0.53 -2.20 15.46
N SER A 364 -1.51 -1.49 14.91
CA SER A 364 -2.84 -1.34 15.51
C SER A 364 -3.66 -2.63 15.54
N LYS A 365 -3.34 -3.58 14.67
CA LYS A 365 -3.99 -4.89 14.54
C LYS A 365 -3.07 -6.06 14.86
N ASN A 366 -1.93 -5.82 15.52
CA ASN A 366 -0.97 -6.87 15.87
C ASN A 366 -0.53 -7.75 14.68
N CYS A 367 -0.55 -7.21 13.46
CA CYS A 367 -0.36 -7.98 12.23
C CYS A 367 0.91 -7.59 11.44
N GLU A 368 1.54 -6.46 11.75
CA GLU A 368 2.66 -5.89 10.97
C GLU A 368 3.89 -6.82 10.88
N GLN A 369 4.02 -7.76 11.81
CA GLN A 369 5.12 -8.73 11.85
C GLN A 369 4.86 -9.97 10.98
N PHE A 370 3.64 -10.18 10.47
CA PHE A 370 3.17 -11.49 9.98
C PHE A 370 2.68 -11.46 8.51
N TRP A 371 3.37 -10.74 7.63
CA TRP A 371 3.01 -10.62 6.20
C TRP A 371 3.85 -11.51 5.27
N GLY A 372 4.80 -12.26 5.81
CA GLY A 372 5.64 -13.18 5.05
C GLY A 372 4.83 -14.29 4.39
N ILE A 373 5.29 -14.75 3.21
CA ILE A 373 4.66 -15.86 2.46
C ILE A 373 5.59 -17.08 2.30
N TYR A 374 6.76 -17.07 2.95
CA TYR A 374 7.80 -18.11 2.88
C TYR A 374 8.20 -18.71 4.22
#